data_AF-A0A7X8ABB3-F1
#
_entry.id   AF-A0A7X8ABB3-F1
#
_cell.length_a   1.000
_cell.length_b   1.000
_cell.length_c   1.000
_cell.angle_alpha   90.00
_cell.angle_beta   90.00
_cell.angle_gamma   90.00
#
_symmetry.space_group_name_H-M   'P 1'
#
loop_
_entity.id
_entity.type
_entity.pdbx_description
1 polymer ?
#
loop_
_entity_poly.entity_id
_entity_poly.type
_entity_poly.pdbx_seq_one_letter_code
_entity_poly.pdbx_strand_id
1 'polypeptide(L)'
;MKKRTKILFILLGLLLLAIVIILSRLTTSAEVKMIVEVLFYTPIFFLFSQPYTGYSYKKSLNLLLVTSIILSSVVFTPQMTSFRFFVIGILSSVISYAIVFLSCWLFRQKLR
;
A
#
# COMPACT_ATOMS: atom_id res chain seq x y z
N MET A 1 -11.99 14.65 -11.14
CA MET A 1 -10.80 14.07 -11.80
C MET A 1 -11.13 13.77 -13.27
N LYS A 2 -10.28 14.17 -14.24
CA LYS A 2 -10.52 13.91 -15.67
C LYS A 2 -10.39 12.40 -15.97
N LYS A 3 -11.13 11.90 -16.97
CA LYS A 3 -11.16 10.46 -17.38
C LYS A 3 -9.74 9.91 -17.65
N ARG A 4 -8.87 10.70 -18.29
CA ARG A 4 -7.47 10.35 -18.56
C ARG A 4 -6.65 10.11 -17.28
N THR A 5 -6.87 10.92 -16.25
CA THR A 5 -6.17 10.80 -14.97
C THR A 5 -6.59 9.52 -14.24
N LYS A 6 -7.88 9.16 -14.25
CA LYS A 6 -8.36 7.90 -13.65
C LYS A 6 -7.69 6.68 -14.26
N ILE A 7 -7.57 6.64 -15.58
CA ILE A 7 -6.93 5.54 -16.31
C ILE A 7 -5.45 5.41 -15.91
N LEU A 8 -4.75 6.54 -15.78
CA LEU A 8 -3.34 6.55 -15.36
C LEU A 8 -3.13 5.94 -13.96
N PHE A 9 -3.99 6.27 -13.00
CA PHE A 9 -3.94 5.68 -11.65
C PHE A 9 -4.17 4.17 -11.66
N ILE A 10 -5.12 3.69 -12.47
CA ILE A 10 -5.40 2.26 -12.63
C ILE A 10 -4.20 1.53 -13.25
N LEU A 11 -3.61 2.09 -14.31
CA LEU A 11 -2.42 1.52 -14.97
C LEU A 11 -1.23 1.45 -14.02
N LEU A 12 -0.98 2.50 -13.23
CA LEU A 12 0.07 2.52 -12.22
C LEU A 12 -0.18 1.47 -11.12
N GLY A 13 -1.43 1.31 -10.67
CA GLY A 13 -1.80 0.27 -9.72
C GLY A 13 -1.53 -1.14 -10.24
N LEU A 14 -1.88 -1.40 -11.51
CA LEU A 14 -1.61 -2.69 -12.17
C LEU A 14 -0.11 -2.95 -12.35
N LEU A 15 0.67 -1.93 -12.71
CA LEU A 15 2.12 -2.04 -12.83
C LEU A 15 2.76 -2.43 -11.49
N LEU A 16 2.41 -1.73 -10.41
CA LEU A 16 2.90 -2.02 -9.07
C LEU A 16 2.49 -3.42 -8.60
N LEU A 17 1.27 -3.84 -8.90
CA LEU A 17 0.81 -5.20 -8.60
C LEU A 17 1.66 -6.26 -9.32
N ALA A 18 1.97 -6.06 -10.60
CA ALA A 18 2.84 -6.97 -11.34
C ALA A 18 4.25 -7.03 -10.74
N ILE A 19 4.82 -5.87 -10.38
CA ILE A 19 6.14 -5.78 -9.73
C ILE A 19 6.16 -6.57 -8.42
N VAL A 20 5.12 -6.44 -7.58
CA VAL A 20 4.98 -7.19 -6.32
C VAL A 20 4.94 -8.68 -6.55
N ILE A 21 4.12 -9.14 -7.50
CA ILE A 21 3.99 -10.57 -7.80
C ILE A 21 5.34 -11.16 -8.23
N ILE A 22 6.09 -10.42 -9.05
CA ILE A 22 7.42 -10.85 -9.50
C ILE A 22 8.41 -10.89 -8.32
N LEU A 23 8.52 -9.80 -7.54
CA LEU A 23 9.41 -9.73 -6.38
C LEU A 23 9.09 -10.78 -5.31
N SER A 24 7.80 -11.01 -5.04
CA SER A 24 7.32 -12.03 -4.11
C SER A 24 7.64 -13.46 -4.58
N ARG A 25 7.74 -13.69 -5.89
CA ARG A 25 8.18 -14.98 -6.46
C ARG A 25 9.70 -15.16 -6.48
N LEU A 26 10.45 -14.07 -6.60
CA LEU A 26 11.92 -14.10 -6.58
C LEU A 26 12.50 -14.22 -5.16
N THR A 27 11.70 -13.91 -4.14
CA THR A 27 12.12 -13.96 -2.74
C THR A 27 11.87 -15.35 -2.15
N THR A 28 12.94 -15.95 -1.63
CA THR A 28 12.92 -17.32 -1.07
C THR A 28 12.58 -17.34 0.42
N SER A 29 12.86 -16.26 1.15
CA SER A 29 12.52 -16.16 2.57
C SER A 29 11.10 -15.65 2.77
N ALA A 30 10.34 -16.37 3.61
CA ALA A 30 8.97 -16.00 3.95
C ALA A 30 8.87 -14.60 4.58
N GLU A 31 9.87 -14.20 5.38
CA GLU A 31 9.98 -12.88 5.98
C GLU A 31 10.11 -11.76 4.95
N VAL A 32 10.98 -11.92 3.96
CA VAL A 32 11.21 -10.87 2.94
C VAL A 32 10.03 -10.82 1.98
N LYS A 33 9.45 -11.97 1.62
CA LYS A 33 8.24 -12.05 0.81
C LYS A 33 7.09 -11.28 1.45
N MET A 34 6.90 -11.45 2.76
CA MET A 34 5.93 -10.72 3.55
C MET A 34 6.20 -9.21 3.54
N ILE A 35 7.44 -8.79 3.79
CA ILE A 35 7.81 -7.37 3.78
C ILE A 35 7.50 -6.73 2.41
N VAL A 36 7.85 -7.42 1.32
CA VAL A 36 7.57 -6.96 -0.05
C VAL A 36 6.08 -6.83 -0.29
N GLU A 37 5.28 -7.82 0.10
CA GLU A 37 3.83 -7.77 -0.11
C GLU A 37 3.19 -6.61 0.68
N VAL A 38 3.52 -6.45 1.96
CA VAL A 38 2.95 -5.38 2.81
C VAL A 38 3.38 -3.99 2.37
N LEU A 39 4.66 -3.82 2.01
CA LEU A 39 5.20 -2.53 1.58
C LEU A 39 4.48 -1.99 0.36
N PHE A 40 3.97 -2.86 -0.49
CA PHE A 40 3.38 -2.46 -1.76
C PHE A 40 1.85 -2.57 -1.79
N TYR A 41 1.21 -3.38 -0.94
CA TYR A 41 -0.25 -3.46 -0.92
C TYR A 41 -0.92 -2.14 -0.56
N THR A 42 -0.35 -1.36 0.35
CA THR A 42 -0.88 -0.04 0.74
C THR A 42 -0.86 0.96 -0.42
N PRO A 43 0.27 1.22 -1.13
CA PRO A 43 0.27 2.10 -2.29
C PRO A 43 -0.59 1.56 -3.44
N ILE A 44 -0.66 0.25 -3.65
CA ILE A 44 -1.55 -0.35 -4.66
C ILE A 44 -3.01 -0.04 -4.33
N PHE A 45 -3.43 -0.26 -3.08
CA PHE A 45 -4.79 0.03 -2.63
C PHE A 45 -5.11 1.53 -2.74
N PHE A 46 -4.14 2.40 -2.48
CA PHE A 46 -4.28 3.85 -2.70
C PHE A 46 -4.53 4.19 -4.17
N LEU A 47 -3.72 3.65 -5.07
CA LEU A 47 -3.84 3.91 -6.51
C LEU A 47 -5.16 3.40 -7.07
N PHE A 48 -5.65 2.26 -6.58
CA PHE A 48 -6.94 1.72 -6.99
C PHE A 48 -8.12 2.43 -6.34
N SER A 49 -8.01 2.98 -5.13
CA SER A 49 -9.13 3.65 -4.45
C SER A 49 -9.30 5.11 -4.86
N GLN A 50 -8.22 5.82 -5.24
CA GLN A 50 -8.27 7.22 -5.70
C GLN A 50 -9.26 7.51 -6.86
N PRO A 51 -9.40 6.68 -7.91
CA PRO A 51 -10.33 6.92 -9.02
C PRO A 51 -11.82 6.85 -8.63
N TYR A 52 -12.12 6.14 -7.53
CA TYR A 52 -13.48 5.80 -7.11
C TYR A 52 -13.92 6.50 -5.82
N THR A 53 -12.96 6.91 -5.00
CA THR A 53 -13.26 7.65 -3.77
C THR A 53 -13.51 9.12 -4.10
N GLY A 54 -14.77 9.55 -3.99
CA GLY A 54 -15.15 10.98 -3.96
C GLY A 54 -14.72 11.70 -2.67
N TYR A 55 -13.86 11.08 -1.87
CA TYR A 55 -13.45 11.57 -0.56
C TYR A 55 -12.39 12.68 -0.67
N SER A 56 -12.43 13.60 0.28
CA SER A 56 -11.33 14.54 0.51
C SER A 56 -10.04 13.77 0.77
N TYR A 57 -8.94 14.24 0.18
CA TYR A 57 -7.58 13.68 0.30
C TYR A 57 -7.21 13.18 1.70
N LYS A 58 -7.49 13.98 2.75
CA LYS A 58 -7.22 13.60 4.15
C LYS A 58 -8.01 12.37 4.59
N LYS A 59 -9.25 12.27 4.14
CA LYS A 59 -10.17 11.18 4.47
C LYS A 59 -9.79 9.89 3.73
N SER A 60 -9.33 9.99 2.48
CA SER A 60 -8.77 8.85 1.74
C SER A 60 -7.49 8.31 2.39
N LEU A 61 -6.59 9.18 2.85
CA LEU A 61 -5.37 8.77 3.57
C LEU A 61 -5.67 8.09 4.91
N ASN A 62 -6.57 8.67 5.71
CA ASN A 62 -6.97 8.07 6.98
C ASN A 62 -7.66 6.72 6.78
N LEU A 63 -8.55 6.61 5.78
CA LEU A 63 -9.16 5.33 5.43
C LEU A 63 -8.09 4.32 5.06
N LEU A 64 -7.08 4.74 4.28
CA LEU A 64 -5.99 3.89 3.85
C LEU A 64 -5.17 3.33 5.01
N LEU A 65 -4.81 4.20 5.96
CA LEU A 65 -4.08 3.83 7.18
C LEU A 65 -4.88 2.79 7.97
N VAL A 66 -6.16 3.06 8.20
CA VAL A 66 -7.03 2.14 8.94
C VAL A 66 -7.15 0.81 8.20
N THR A 67 -7.35 0.82 6.88
CA THR A 67 -7.44 -0.42 6.10
C THR A 67 -6.12 -1.17 6.04
N SER A 68 -4.95 -0.51 5.97
CA SER A 68 -3.65 -1.19 5.93
C SER A 68 -3.30 -1.80 7.29
N ILE A 69 -3.72 -1.16 8.39
CA ILE A 69 -3.57 -1.70 9.75
C ILE A 69 -4.47 -2.93 9.92
N ILE A 70 -5.74 -2.85 9.50
CA ILE A 70 -6.68 -3.97 9.57
C ILE A 70 -6.23 -5.13 8.67
N LEU A 71 -5.82 -4.85 7.43
CA LEU A 71 -5.32 -5.88 6.51
C LEU A 71 -4.04 -6.51 7.02
N SER A 72 -3.10 -5.73 7.58
CA SER A 72 -1.91 -6.28 8.23
C SER A 72 -2.32 -7.21 9.38
N SER A 73 -3.22 -6.78 10.27
CA SER A 73 -3.65 -7.63 11.39
C SER A 73 -4.41 -8.90 10.96
N VAL A 74 -5.24 -8.85 9.92
CA VAL A 74 -6.02 -10.00 9.40
C VAL A 74 -5.18 -10.97 8.55
N VAL A 75 -4.30 -10.45 7.70
CA VAL A 75 -3.41 -11.28 6.86
C VAL A 75 -2.32 -11.94 7.71
N PHE A 76 -1.90 -11.31 8.82
CA PHE A 76 -0.88 -11.88 9.71
C PHE A 76 -1.42 -12.75 10.84
N THR A 77 -2.73 -12.72 11.13
CA THR A 77 -3.36 -13.65 12.09
C THR A 77 -3.01 -15.14 11.88
N PRO A 78 -3.04 -15.70 10.65
CA PRO A 78 -2.67 -17.11 10.44
C PRO A 78 -1.15 -17.39 10.53
N GLN A 79 -0.30 -16.37 10.53
CA GLN A 79 1.17 -16.50 10.68
C GLN A 79 1.66 -16.13 12.08
N MET A 80 0.75 -15.89 13.04
CA MET A 80 1.03 -15.54 14.44
C MET A 80 1.67 -16.65 15.27
N THR A 81 2.17 -17.71 14.66
CA THR A 81 3.03 -18.67 15.35
C THR A 81 4.36 -18.04 15.80
N SER A 82 4.74 -16.86 15.29
CA SER A 82 5.80 -16.06 15.90
C SER A 82 5.49 -14.55 15.96
N PHE A 83 5.65 -13.97 17.15
CA PHE A 83 5.53 -12.53 17.43
C PHE A 83 6.41 -11.66 16.50
N ARG A 84 7.50 -12.22 15.98
CA ARG A 84 8.42 -11.54 15.06
C ARG A 84 7.75 -11.14 13.74
N PHE A 85 6.94 -12.02 13.15
CA PHE A 85 6.23 -11.72 11.91
C PHE A 85 5.19 -10.62 12.07
N PHE A 86 4.52 -10.58 13.22
CA PHE A 86 3.58 -9.51 13.55
C PHE A 86 4.26 -8.14 13.63
N VAL A 87 5.39 -8.04 14.34
CA VAL A 87 6.16 -6.80 14.45
C VAL A 87 6.67 -6.32 13.09
N ILE A 88 7.17 -7.24 12.25
CA ILE A 88 7.62 -6.94 10.89
C ILE A 88 6.46 -6.45 10.01
N GLY A 89 5.28 -7.09 10.11
CA GLY A 89 4.06 -6.69 9.39
C GLY A 89 3.54 -5.30 9.78
N ILE A 90 3.63 -4.94 11.07
CA ILE A 90 3.29 -3.59 11.53
C ILE A 90 4.29 -2.57 11.01
N LEU A 91 5.60 -2.81 11.19
CA LEU A 91 6.66 -1.89 10.76
C LEU A 91 6.59 -1.63 9.25
N SER A 92 6.45 -2.68 8.45
CA SER A 92 6.31 -2.57 6.99
C SER A 92 5.04 -1.80 6.58
N SER A 93 3.91 -1.98 7.29
CA SER A 93 2.68 -1.21 7.04
C SER A 93 2.86 0.28 7.36
N VAL A 94 3.53 0.60 8.47
CA VAL A 94 3.84 2.00 8.86
C VAL A 94 4.76 2.66 7.83
N ILE A 95 5.81 1.96 7.39
CA ILE A 95 6.73 2.47 6.36
C ILE A 95 5.99 2.68 5.04
N SER A 96 5.17 1.71 4.63
CA SER A 96 4.35 1.79 3.43
C SER A 96 3.42 3.01 3.44
N TYR A 97 2.76 3.26 4.57
CA TYR A 97 1.95 4.45 4.76
C TYR A 97 2.76 5.75 4.67
N ALA A 98 3.94 5.80 5.31
CA ALA A 98 4.82 6.96 5.26
C ALA A 98 5.25 7.31 3.82
N ILE A 99 5.55 6.30 3.00
CA ILE A 99 5.89 6.47 1.58
C ILE A 99 4.71 7.07 0.81
N VAL A 100 3.50 6.54 1.00
CA VAL A 100 2.28 7.07 0.34
C VAL A 100 2.02 8.51 0.78
N PHE A 101 2.12 8.78 2.09
CA PHE A 101 1.94 10.12 2.65
C PHE A 101 2.93 11.13 2.07
N LEU A 102 4.21 10.77 2.04
CA LEU A 102 5.28 11.63 1.52
C LEU A 102 5.11 11.89 0.02
N SER A 103 4.80 10.84 -0.76
CA SER A 103 4.56 10.95 -2.21
C SER A 103 3.42 11.92 -2.50
N CYS A 104 2.35 11.84 -1.73
CA CYS A 104 1.23 12.76 -1.88
C CYS A 104 1.55 14.19 -1.43
N TRP A 105 2.32 14.35 -0.35
CA TRP A 105 2.77 15.67 0.11
C TRP A 105 3.64 16.36 -0.94
N LEU A 106 4.60 15.64 -1.53
CA LEU A 106 5.47 16.12 -2.60
C LEU A 106 4.67 16.50 -3.86
N PHE A 107 3.72 15.65 -4.26
CA PHE A 107 2.84 15.95 -5.40
C PHE A 107 2.04 17.24 -5.17
N ARG A 108 1.62 17.49 -3.93
CA ARG A 108 0.87 18.69 -3.56
C ARG A 108 1.71 19.95 -3.58
N GLN A 109 2.97 19.88 -3.15
CA GLN A 109 3.88 21.03 -3.23
C GLN A 109 4.13 21.46 -4.67
N LYS A 110 4.22 20.50 -5.60
CA LYS A 110 4.47 20.76 -7.03
C LYS A 110 3.28 21.39 -7.78
N LEU A 111 2.09 21.42 -7.16
CA LEU A 111 0.85 21.97 -7.73
C LEU A 111 0.47 23.35 -7.14
N ARG A 112 1.21 23.83 -6.14
CA ARG A 112 1.14 25.22 -5.66
C ARG A 112 2.20 26.04 -6.36
#